data_AF-A0A385TWB0-F1
#
_entry.id   AF-A0A385TWB0-F1
#
_cell.length_a   1.000
_cell.length_b   1.000
_cell.length_c   1.000
_cell.angle_alpha   90.00
_cell.angle_beta   90.00
_cell.angle_gamma   90.00
#
_symmetry.space_group_name_H-M   'P 1'
#
loop_
_entity.id
_entity.type
_entity.pdbx_description
1 polymer ?
#
loop_
_entity_poly.entity_id
_entity_poly.type
_entity_poly.pdbx_seq_one_letter_code
_entity_poly.pdbx_strand_id
1 'polypeptide(L)'
;MKELAIHTIHRRLAEAAYMHMNHTTGRIKVENIPIRLLELLLQQNYMLIRQYDELHELSMVAYTAGDMDWLHNICEAIEFLKDETLTKKGE
;
A
#
# COMPACT_ATOMS: atom_id res chain seq x y z
N MET A 1 15.86 15.25 -1.76
CA MET A 1 14.64 14.71 -2.41
C MET A 1 14.08 13.67 -1.46
N LYS A 2 12.84 13.82 -0.99
CA LYS A 2 12.19 12.80 -0.14
C LYS A 2 12.03 11.58 -1.05
N GLU A 3 12.79 10.51 -0.82
CA GLU A 3 12.53 9.25 -1.51
C GLU A 3 11.07 8.91 -1.22
N LEU A 4 10.24 8.88 -2.27
CA LEU A 4 8.92 8.30 -2.17
C LEU A 4 9.15 6.81 -1.90
N ALA A 5 9.13 6.43 -0.63
CA ALA A 5 9.08 5.03 -0.22
C ALA A 5 7.73 4.48 -0.70
N ILE A 6 7.70 4.02 -1.96
CA ILE A 6 6.53 3.39 -2.56
C ILE A 6 6.51 1.95 -2.07
N HIS A 7 5.44 1.58 -1.35
CA HIS A 7 5.19 0.21 -0.91
C HIS A 7 5.30 -0.77 -2.10
N THR A 8 5.95 -1.92 -1.93
CA THR A 8 6.25 -2.86 -3.03
C THR A 8 4.98 -3.31 -3.73
N ILE A 9 3.82 -3.38 -3.06
CA ILE A 9 2.57 -3.69 -3.76
C ILE A 9 2.22 -2.71 -4.88
N HIS A 10 2.38 -1.41 -4.65
CA HIS A 10 2.14 -0.37 -5.66
C HIS A 10 3.19 -0.44 -6.76
N ARG A 11 4.45 -0.73 -6.40
CA ARG A 11 5.54 -0.96 -7.36
C ARG A 11 5.23 -2.14 -8.28
N ARG A 12 4.82 -3.28 -7.72
CA ARG A 12 4.46 -4.50 -8.47
C ARG A 12 3.25 -4.29 -9.37
N LEU A 13 2.23 -3.56 -8.91
CA LEU A 13 1.08 -3.17 -9.74
C LEU A 13 1.53 -2.29 -10.93
N ALA A 14 2.38 -1.29 -10.67
CA ALA A 14 2.90 -0.41 -11.71
C ALA A 14 3.77 -1.18 -12.73
N GLU A 15 4.64 -2.07 -12.27
CA GLU A 15 5.46 -2.94 -13.11
C GLU A 15 4.59 -3.85 -13.99
N ALA A 16 3.60 -4.53 -13.41
CA ALA A 16 2.67 -5.37 -14.16
C ALA A 16 1.91 -4.57 -15.22
N ALA A 17 1.38 -3.40 -14.85
CA ALA A 17 0.71 -2.51 -15.79
C ALA A 17 1.64 -2.08 -16.93
N TYR A 18 2.87 -1.68 -16.62
CA TYR A 18 3.86 -1.22 -17.58
C TYR A 18 4.30 -2.32 -18.55
N MET A 19 4.63 -3.52 -18.04
CA MET A 19 5.05 -4.67 -18.85
C MET A 19 3.97 -5.12 -19.84
N HIS A 20 2.70 -4.92 -19.51
CA HIS A 20 1.57 -5.30 -20.34
C HIS A 20 0.93 -4.10 -21.07
N MET A 21 1.59 -2.95 -21.10
CA MET A 21 1.12 -1.76 -21.81
C MET A 21 1.52 -1.78 -23.28
N ASN A 22 0.62 -1.33 -24.15
CA ASN A 22 0.99 -0.91 -25.50
C ASN A 22 1.64 0.48 -25.44
N HIS A 23 2.97 0.54 -25.52
CA HIS A 23 3.71 1.81 -25.42
C HIS A 23 3.42 2.82 -26.55
N THR A 24 2.85 2.41 -27.67
CA THR A 24 2.43 3.33 -28.74
C THR A 24 1.10 4.01 -28.41
N THR A 25 0.20 3.33 -27.71
CA THR A 25 -1.16 3.82 -27.42
C THR A 25 -1.41 4.20 -25.97
N GLY A 26 -0.51 3.81 -25.06
CA GLY A 26 -0.67 3.96 -23.60
C GLY A 26 -1.72 3.01 -22.98
N ARG A 27 -2.34 2.11 -23.75
CA ARG A 27 -3.37 1.20 -23.22
C ARG A 27 -2.74 -0.02 -22.56
N ILE A 28 -3.15 -0.32 -21.33
CA ILE A 28 -2.81 -1.56 -20.64
C ILE A 28 -3.61 -2.70 -21.28
N LYS A 29 -2.92 -3.74 -21.74
CA LYS A 29 -3.51 -4.98 -22.24
C LYS A 29 -3.74 -5.92 -21.07
N VAL A 30 -4.80 -5.67 -20.31
CA VAL A 30 -5.14 -6.42 -19.09
C VAL A 30 -5.27 -7.91 -19.36
N GLU A 31 -5.75 -8.28 -20.56
CA GLU A 31 -5.87 -9.65 -21.04
C GLU A 31 -4.53 -10.41 -21.09
N ASN A 32 -3.40 -9.69 -21.13
CA ASN A 32 -2.07 -10.29 -21.14
C ASN A 32 -1.48 -10.43 -19.72
N ILE A 33 -2.10 -9.83 -18.70
CA ILE A 33 -1.67 -9.97 -17.32
C ILE A 33 -2.20 -11.31 -16.80
N PRO A 34 -1.36 -12.20 -16.23
CA PRO A 34 -1.85 -13.43 -15.63
C PRO A 34 -2.91 -13.14 -14.56
N ILE A 35 -4.15 -13.65 -14.73
CA ILE A 35 -5.29 -13.27 -13.88
C ILE A 35 -5.02 -13.50 -12.38
N ARG A 36 -4.39 -14.63 -12.03
CA ARG A 36 -4.00 -14.95 -10.65
C ARG A 36 -3.03 -13.94 -10.05
N LEU A 37 -2.11 -13.41 -10.85
CA LEU A 37 -1.19 -12.37 -10.41
C LEU A 37 -1.95 -11.06 -10.18
N LEU A 38 -2.82 -10.68 -11.11
CA LEU A 38 -3.60 -9.46 -10.99
C LEU A 38 -4.53 -9.49 -9.77
N GLU A 39 -5.26 -10.59 -9.55
CA GLU A 39 -6.12 -10.79 -8.38
C GLU A 39 -5.33 -10.68 -7.08
N LEU A 40 -4.19 -11.37 -6.99
CA LEU A 40 -3.32 -11.31 -5.81
C LEU A 40 -2.86 -9.88 -5.53
N LEU A 41 -2.37 -9.17 -6.56
CA LEU A 41 -1.86 -7.81 -6.40
C LEU A 41 -2.96 -6.83 -5.99
N LEU A 42 -4.15 -6.94 -6.59
CA LEU A 42 -5.30 -6.11 -6.25
C LEU A 42 -5.80 -6.37 -4.83
N GLN A 43 -5.87 -7.64 -4.41
CA GLN A 43 -6.27 -8.00 -3.05
C GLN A 43 -5.30 -7.44 -2.01
N GLN A 44 -4.00 -7.63 -2.22
CA GLN A 44 -2.96 -7.10 -1.32
C GLN A 44 -3.01 -5.57 -1.27
N ASN A 45 -3.20 -4.91 -2.41
CA ASN A 45 -3.32 -3.46 -2.49
C ASN A 45 -4.57 -2.96 -1.74
N TYR A 46 -5.70 -3.64 -1.90
CA TYR A 46 -6.93 -3.31 -1.18
C TYR A 46 -6.75 -3.43 0.34
N MET A 47 -6.14 -4.53 0.81
CA MET A 47 -5.89 -4.74 2.24
C MET A 47 -5.00 -3.65 2.84
N LEU A 48 -3.91 -3.29 2.14
CA LEU A 48 -3.01 -2.22 2.55
C LEU A 48 -3.75 -0.88 2.66
N ILE A 49 -4.46 -0.49 1.60
CA ILE A 49 -5.17 0.80 1.55
C ILE A 49 -6.24 0.86 2.64
N ARG A 50 -7.00 -0.22 2.83
CA ARG A 50 -8.03 -0.30 3.86
C ARG A 50 -7.43 -0.09 5.25
N GLN A 51 -6.36 -0.81 5.59
CA GLN A 51 -5.71 -0.68 6.90
C GLN A 51 -5.12 0.71 7.11
N TYR A 52 -4.51 1.29 6.07
CA TYR A 52 -3.97 2.64 6.13
C TYR A 52 -5.07 3.68 6.39
N ASP A 53 -6.20 3.57 5.68
CA ASP A 53 -7.36 4.46 5.82
C ASP A 53 -7.96 4.37 7.23
N GLU A 54 -8.17 3.15 7.73
CA GLU A 54 -8.67 2.91 9.10
C GLU A 54 -7.75 3.53 10.16
N LEU A 55 -6.43 3.33 10.05
CA LEU A 55 -5.45 3.92 10.98
C LEU A 55 -5.42 5.45 10.87
N HIS A 56 -5.53 6.00 9.66
CA HIS A 56 -5.55 7.44 9.46
C HIS A 56 -6.78 8.07 10.12
N GLU A 57 -7.97 7.49 9.92
CA GLU A 57 -9.20 7.94 10.58
C GLU A 57 -9.09 7.85 12.12
N LEU A 58 -8.56 6.74 12.65
CA LEU A 58 -8.31 6.60 14.08
C LEU A 58 -7.32 7.65 14.61
N SER A 59 -6.29 7.99 13.84
CA SER A 59 -5.32 9.03 14.24
C SER A 59 -6.00 10.38 14.41
N MET A 60 -6.96 10.71 13.53
CA MET A 60 -7.74 11.94 13.63
C MET A 60 -8.64 11.94 14.87
N VAL A 61 -9.25 10.80 15.20
CA VAL A 61 -10.05 10.64 16.42
C VAL A 61 -9.18 10.83 17.67
N ALA A 62 -8.02 10.16 17.75
CA ALA A 62 -7.09 10.25 18.87
C ALA A 62 -6.58 11.68 19.08
N TYR A 63 -6.15 12.33 17.99
CA TYR A 63 -5.73 13.72 18.01
C TYR A 63 -6.84 14.66 18.52
N THR A 64 -8.07 14.50 18.01
CA THR A 64 -9.22 15.34 18.40
C THR A 64 -9.61 15.13 19.87
N ALA A 65 -9.43 13.92 20.40
CA ALA A 65 -9.66 13.60 21.80
C ALA A 65 -8.54 14.10 22.73
N GLY A 66 -7.39 14.55 22.19
CA GLY A 66 -6.21 14.93 22.96
C GLY A 66 -5.43 13.74 23.53
N ASP A 67 -5.71 12.52 23.05
CA ASP A 67 -5.03 11.29 23.49
C ASP A 67 -3.75 11.09 22.68
N MET A 68 -2.67 11.71 23.15
CA MET A 68 -1.38 11.72 22.46
C MET A 68 -0.65 10.38 22.49
N ASP A 69 -0.85 9.58 23.55
CA ASP A 69 -0.24 8.25 23.66
C ASP A 69 -0.88 7.30 22.64
N TRP A 70 -2.21 7.33 22.53
CA TRP A 70 -2.91 6.55 21.50
C TRP A 70 -2.55 7.02 20.09
N LEU A 71 -2.48 8.33 19.86
CA LEU A 71 -2.04 8.89 18.58
C LEU A 71 -0.64 8.41 18.20
N HIS A 72 0.29 8.37 19.16
CA HIS A 72 1.65 7.90 18.93
C HIS A 72 1.67 6.43 18.49
N ASN A 73 0.93 5.56 19.19
CA ASN A 73 0.80 4.14 18.84
C ASN A 73 0.20 3.94 17.43
N ILE A 74 -0.79 4.75 17.06
CA ILE A 74 -1.37 4.70 15.70
C ILE A 74 -0.34 5.14 14.66
N CYS A 75 0.42 6.21 14.92
CA CYS A 75 1.49 6.66 14.02
C CYS A 75 2.55 5.58 13.82
N GLU A 76 2.96 4.88 14.88
CA GLU A 76 3.89 3.75 14.77
C GLU A 76 3.32 2.62 13.90
N ALA A 77 2.04 2.27 14.09
CA ALA A 77 1.38 1.26 13.26
C ALA A 77 1.31 1.67 11.78
N ILE A 78 1.10 2.95 11.48
CA ILE A 78 1.13 3.49 10.12
C ILE A 78 2.53 3.37 9.52
N GLU A 79 3.58 3.69 10.27
CA GLU A 79 4.96 3.55 9.79
C GLU A 79 5.35 2.08 9.59
N PHE A 80 4.93 1.18 10.48
CA PHE A 80 5.09 -0.26 10.29
C PHE A 80 4.40 -0.75 9.02
N LEU A 81 3.17 -0.28 8.75
CA LEU A 81 2.42 -0.64 7.56
C LEU A 81 3.09 -0.14 6.27
N LYS A 82 3.82 0.98 6.33
CA LYS A 82 4.63 1.48 5.20
C LYS A 82 5.93 0.71 5.01
N ASP A 83 6.49 0.17 6.09
CA ASP A 83 7.77 -0.54 6.09
C ASP A 83 7.61 -2.06 5.96
N GLU A 84 7.67 -2.54 4.72
CA GLU A 84 7.59 -3.97 4.40
C GLU A 84 8.75 -4.80 4.98
N THR A 85 9.85 -4.19 5.44
CA THR A 85 10.99 -4.94 6.02
C THR A 85 10.69 -5.44 7.44
N LEU A 86 9.72 -4.84 8.12
CA LEU A 86 9.33 -5.20 9.48
C LEU A 86 8.33 -6.37 9.52
N THR A 87 7.65 -6.66 8.40
CA THR A 87 6.71 -7.80 8.26
C THR A 87 7.42 -9.17 8.17
N LYS A 88 8.75 -9.21 7.98
CA LYS A 88 9.54 -10.45 7.83
C LYS A 88 10.19 -10.97 9.11
N LYS A 89 9.97 -10.33 10.27
CA LYS A 89 10.57 -10.73 11.56
C LYS A 89 9.73 -11.72 12.39
N GLY A 90 8.82 -12.45 11.74
CA GLY A 90 7.92 -13.39 12.39
C GLY A 90 7.87 -14.75 11.70
N GLU A 91 9.04 -15.39 11.52
CA GLU A 91 9.19 -16.85 11.33
C GLU A 91 10.42 -17.34 12.11
#